data_AF-A0A8S9ZBK4-F1
#
_entry.id   AF-A0A8S9ZBK4-F1
#
_cell.length_a   1.000
_cell.length_b   1.000
_cell.length_c   1.000
_cell.angle_alpha   90.00
_cell.angle_beta   90.00
_cell.angle_gamma   90.00
#
_symmetry.space_group_name_H-M   'P 1'
#
loop_
_entity.id
_entity.type
_entity.pdbx_description
1 polymer ?
#
loop_
_entity_poly.entity_id
_entity_poly.type
_entity_poly.pdbx_seq_one_letter_code
_entity_poly.pdbx_strand_id
1 'polypeptide(L)'
;MVFFICDNCGESLKKNQVQKHTFKCKNSSFSCMDCQALFNSKNYEQHTKCISENEKYGGANYVAKINKGEVKQDNWVNQVRAAIKFVSEPKLKELLCSIQGYANIPRKEAKFINFLKNSLKIKDSSLCKKAWEAIKIEAERLKNKGEEVIEEVKNGENEEKNEKIEEMKQLEEEKKNELPLKSILKKKKVEVNDEQKSQQNGLENKIREPKLVPTRIVFNDSDDD
;
A
#
# COMPACT_ATOMS: atom_id res chain seq x y z
N MET A 1 -1.74 -12.32 -2.51
CA MET A 1 -2.09 -13.10 -3.72
C MET A 1 -3.53 -13.54 -3.54
N VAL A 2 -4.39 -13.38 -4.55
CA VAL A 2 -5.84 -13.66 -4.41
C VAL A 2 -6.17 -15.13 -4.71
N PHE A 3 -7.11 -15.68 -3.95
CA PHE A 3 -7.63 -17.03 -4.10
C PHE A 3 -9.10 -17.02 -4.54
N PHE A 4 -9.42 -17.96 -5.43
CA PHE A 4 -10.75 -18.14 -6.01
C PHE A 4 -11.28 -19.53 -5.67
N ILE A 5 -12.59 -19.67 -5.60
CA ILE A 5 -13.29 -20.94 -5.43
C ILE A 5 -14.05 -21.20 -6.73
N CYS A 6 -13.93 -22.40 -7.29
CA CYS A 6 -14.74 -22.81 -8.43
C CYS A 6 -16.15 -23.18 -7.95
N ASP A 7 -17.18 -22.52 -8.49
CA ASP A 7 -18.56 -22.75 -8.03
C ASP A 7 -19.11 -24.14 -8.41
N ASN A 8 -18.52 -24.79 -9.42
CA ASN A 8 -18.96 -26.12 -9.89
C ASN A 8 -18.37 -27.29 -9.07
N CYS A 9 -17.10 -27.20 -8.65
CA CYS A 9 -16.41 -28.30 -7.96
C CYS A 9 -15.89 -27.95 -6.57
N GLY A 10 -16.01 -26.70 -6.14
CA GLY A 10 -15.55 -26.23 -4.83
C GLY A 10 -14.03 -26.13 -4.67
N GLU A 11 -13.23 -26.36 -5.73
CA GLU A 11 -11.76 -26.31 -5.63
C GLU A 11 -11.27 -24.87 -5.38
N SER A 12 -10.35 -24.71 -4.41
CA SER A 12 -9.66 -23.45 -4.12
C SER A 12 -8.42 -23.28 -5.00
N LEU A 13 -8.39 -22.20 -5.77
CA LEU A 13 -7.45 -21.95 -6.85
C LEU A 13 -6.72 -20.63 -6.62
N LYS A 14 -5.39 -20.65 -6.75
CA LYS A 14 -4.61 -19.41 -6.92
C LYS A 14 -4.96 -18.80 -8.27
N LYS A 15 -4.91 -17.46 -8.39
CA LYS A 15 -5.18 -16.75 -9.67
C LYS A 15 -4.53 -17.37 -10.91
N ASN A 16 -3.25 -17.75 -10.83
CA ASN A 16 -2.50 -18.34 -11.95
C ASN A 16 -2.97 -19.77 -12.33
N GLN A 17 -3.75 -20.43 -11.47
CA GLN A 17 -4.28 -21.78 -11.68
C GLN A 17 -5.71 -21.78 -12.24
N VAL A 18 -6.44 -20.66 -12.10
CA VAL A 18 -7.84 -20.52 -12.57
C VAL A 18 -7.96 -20.83 -14.06
N GLN A 19 -7.02 -20.35 -14.88
CA GLN A 19 -6.98 -20.63 -16.31
C GLN A 19 -6.86 -22.13 -16.60
N LYS A 20 -5.91 -22.81 -15.94
CA LYS A 20 -5.70 -24.26 -16.11
C LYS A 20 -6.91 -25.07 -15.65
N HIS A 21 -7.53 -24.65 -14.56
CA HIS A 21 -8.72 -25.29 -14.01
C HIS A 21 -9.93 -25.14 -14.95
N THR A 22 -10.10 -23.98 -15.59
CA THR A 22 -11.17 -23.74 -16.58
C THR A 22 -11.17 -24.80 -17.68
N PHE A 23 -9.99 -25.22 -18.17
CA PHE A 23 -9.88 -26.28 -19.18
C PHE A 23 -10.26 -27.68 -18.66
N LYS A 24 -10.03 -27.96 -17.37
CA LYS A 24 -10.33 -29.26 -16.75
C LYS A 24 -11.79 -29.38 -16.34
N CYS A 25 -12.29 -28.37 -15.63
CA CYS A 25 -13.63 -28.36 -15.04
C CYS A 25 -14.70 -27.84 -16.02
N LYS A 26 -14.29 -27.21 -17.14
CA LYS A 26 -15.17 -26.56 -18.13
C LYS A 26 -16.13 -25.53 -17.53
N ASN A 27 -15.85 -25.08 -16.31
CA ASN A 27 -16.64 -24.09 -15.60
C ASN A 27 -16.13 -22.67 -15.90
N SER A 28 -17.06 -21.72 -15.94
CA SER A 28 -16.77 -20.31 -16.20
C SER A 28 -16.99 -19.36 -15.02
N SER A 29 -17.42 -19.87 -13.86
CA SER A 29 -17.81 -19.06 -12.70
C SER A 29 -16.92 -19.31 -11.47
N PHE A 30 -16.36 -18.24 -10.92
CA PHE A 30 -15.44 -18.29 -9.79
C PHE A 30 -15.81 -17.24 -8.74
N SER A 31 -15.80 -17.63 -7.48
CA SER A 31 -16.00 -16.73 -6.35
C SER A 31 -14.67 -16.35 -5.71
N CYS A 32 -14.39 -15.07 -5.47
CA CYS A 32 -13.21 -14.69 -4.68
C CYS A 32 -13.44 -15.04 -3.20
N MET A 33 -12.48 -15.73 -2.56
CA MET A 33 -12.61 -16.16 -1.17
C MET A 33 -12.72 -14.98 -0.19
N ASP A 34 -12.06 -13.87 -0.52
CA ASP A 34 -11.94 -12.71 0.35
C ASP A 34 -13.16 -11.78 0.22
N CYS A 35 -13.48 -11.30 -0.99
CA CYS A 35 -14.61 -10.39 -1.22
C CYS A 35 -15.95 -11.07 -1.53
N GLN A 36 -15.96 -12.38 -1.78
CA GLN A 36 -17.17 -13.13 -2.18
C GLN A 36 -17.84 -12.59 -3.45
N ALA A 37 -17.14 -11.78 -4.25
CA ALA A 37 -17.64 -11.36 -5.55
C ALA A 37 -17.52 -12.51 -6.56
N LEU A 38 -18.51 -12.59 -7.46
CA LEU A 38 -18.56 -13.55 -8.56
C LEU A 38 -17.80 -13.01 -9.76
N PHE A 39 -16.96 -13.87 -10.34
CA PHE A 39 -16.13 -13.58 -11.49
C PHE A 39 -16.32 -14.62 -12.58
N ASN A 40 -16.39 -14.16 -13.82
CA ASN A 40 -16.40 -15.04 -14.99
C ASN A 40 -14.95 -15.34 -15.44
N SER A 41 -14.77 -16.32 -16.33
CA SER A 41 -13.47 -16.67 -16.96
C SER A 41 -12.73 -15.51 -17.65
N LYS A 42 -13.35 -14.34 -17.85
CA LYS A 42 -12.66 -13.15 -18.39
C LYS A 42 -12.36 -12.09 -17.32
N ASN A 43 -13.17 -12.02 -16.26
CA ASN A 43 -13.11 -10.93 -15.29
C ASN A 43 -12.16 -11.23 -14.12
N TYR A 44 -11.91 -12.52 -13.83
CA TYR A 44 -11.02 -12.91 -12.73
C TYR A 44 -9.57 -12.38 -12.91
N GLU A 45 -9.13 -12.16 -14.15
CA GLU A 45 -7.80 -11.62 -14.48
C GLU A 45 -7.63 -10.16 -14.04
N GLN A 46 -8.70 -9.37 -14.05
CA GLN A 46 -8.66 -7.97 -13.64
C GLN A 46 -8.65 -7.82 -12.12
N HIS A 47 -9.14 -8.83 -11.38
CA HIS A 47 -9.13 -8.82 -9.93
C HIS A 47 -7.71 -9.00 -9.38
N THR A 48 -7.08 -7.90 -8.98
CA THR A 48 -5.69 -7.83 -8.51
C THR A 48 -5.57 -7.41 -7.04
N LYS A 49 -6.58 -6.71 -6.52
CA LYS A 49 -6.69 -6.25 -5.14
C LYS A 49 -8.10 -6.59 -4.63
N CYS A 50 -8.18 -7.15 -3.43
CA CYS A 50 -9.44 -7.44 -2.76
C CYS A 50 -9.75 -6.36 -1.70
N ILE A 51 -11.03 -6.23 -1.34
CA ILE A 51 -11.46 -5.38 -0.21
C ILE A 51 -10.79 -5.84 1.07
N SER A 52 -10.55 -4.91 1.98
CA SER A 52 -10.00 -5.24 3.30
C SER A 52 -11.06 -5.86 4.21
N GLU A 53 -10.64 -6.65 5.20
CA GLU A 53 -11.57 -7.25 6.18
C GLU A 53 -12.40 -6.18 6.89
N ASN A 54 -11.77 -5.07 7.28
CA ASN A 54 -12.46 -3.93 7.90
C ASN A 54 -13.44 -3.24 6.95
N GLU A 55 -13.20 -3.24 5.64
CA GLU A 55 -14.16 -2.68 4.67
C GLU A 55 -15.38 -3.59 4.49
N LYS A 56 -15.18 -4.90 4.57
CA LYS A 56 -16.24 -5.90 4.47
C LYS A 56 -17.11 -5.98 5.74
N TYR A 57 -16.49 -5.95 6.92
CA TYR A 57 -17.17 -6.18 8.20
C TYR A 57 -17.22 -4.95 9.12
N GLY A 58 -16.61 -3.81 8.75
CA GLY A 58 -16.49 -2.64 9.62
C GLY A 58 -17.75 -1.82 9.84
N GLY A 59 -18.90 -2.28 9.32
CA GLY A 59 -20.21 -1.65 9.52
C GLY A 59 -20.31 -0.24 8.92
N ALA A 60 -21.43 0.44 9.21
CA ALA A 60 -21.75 1.75 8.64
C ALA A 60 -20.79 2.88 9.05
N ASN A 61 -19.99 2.69 10.10
CA ASN A 61 -19.02 3.67 10.59
C ASN A 61 -17.59 3.45 10.05
N TYR A 62 -17.40 2.53 9.11
CA TYR A 62 -16.08 2.30 8.52
C TYR A 62 -15.66 3.49 7.65
N VAL A 63 -14.59 4.18 8.07
CA VAL A 63 -13.91 5.16 7.24
C VAL A 63 -12.75 4.47 6.53
N ALA A 64 -12.84 4.37 5.22
CA ALA A 64 -11.79 3.82 4.38
C ALA A 64 -10.47 4.56 4.63
N LYS A 65 -9.48 3.85 5.15
CA LYS A 65 -8.17 4.45 5.45
C LYS A 65 -7.38 4.59 4.16
N ILE A 66 -7.28 5.82 3.67
CA ILE A 66 -6.49 6.12 2.47
C ILE A 66 -5.03 5.70 2.71
N ASN A 67 -4.52 4.81 1.86
CA ASN A 67 -3.13 4.39 1.89
C ASN A 67 -2.24 5.55 1.47
N LYS A 68 -1.75 6.32 2.46
CA LYS A 68 -0.85 7.48 2.23
C LYS A 68 0.35 7.12 1.34
N GLY A 69 0.81 5.86 1.38
CA GLY A 69 1.92 5.37 0.55
C GLY A 69 1.56 5.28 -0.94
N GLU A 70 0.36 4.80 -1.25
CA GLU A 70 -0.17 4.64 -2.61
C GLU A 70 -0.47 6.00 -3.23
N VAL A 71 -1.12 6.91 -2.48
CA VAL A 71 -1.35 8.29 -2.94
C VAL A 71 -0.04 9.01 -3.29
N LYS A 72 0.99 8.84 -2.44
CA LYS A 72 2.33 9.39 -2.74
C LYS A 72 2.97 8.76 -3.97
N GLN A 73 2.65 7.49 -4.27
CA GLN A 73 3.17 6.81 -5.45
C GLN A 73 2.45 7.28 -6.71
N ASP A 74 1.13 7.38 -6.68
CA ASP A 74 0.34 7.89 -7.80
C ASP A 74 0.69 9.34 -8.14
N ASN A 75 0.88 10.19 -7.12
CA ASN A 75 1.34 11.56 -7.33
C ASN A 75 2.74 11.59 -7.98
N TRP A 76 3.65 10.70 -7.57
CA TRP A 76 4.96 10.57 -8.19
C TRP A 76 4.87 10.15 -9.66
N VAL A 77 4.04 9.15 -9.99
CA VAL A 77 3.82 8.74 -11.38
C VAL A 77 3.21 9.88 -12.20
N ASN A 78 2.30 10.67 -11.62
CA ASN A 78 1.72 11.85 -12.27
C ASN A 78 2.76 12.94 -12.53
N GLN A 79 3.72 13.15 -11.62
CA GLN A 79 4.85 14.07 -11.84
C GLN A 79 5.73 13.61 -13.00
N VAL A 80 5.99 12.31 -13.13
CA VAL A 80 6.71 11.75 -14.28
C VAL A 80 5.96 12.03 -15.59
N ARG A 81 4.63 11.83 -15.61
CA ARG A 81 3.78 12.15 -16.77
C ARG A 81 3.80 13.64 -17.12
N ALA A 82 3.79 14.51 -16.12
CA ALA A 82 3.89 15.95 -16.31
C ALA A 82 5.25 16.33 -16.91
N ALA A 83 6.34 15.78 -16.39
CA ALA A 83 7.70 16.06 -16.87
C ALA A 83 7.87 15.75 -18.36
N ILE A 84 7.25 14.69 -18.89
CA ILE A 84 7.28 14.34 -20.33
C ILE A 84 6.79 15.49 -21.22
N LYS A 85 5.85 16.31 -20.74
CA LYS A 85 5.27 17.43 -21.51
C LYS A 85 6.23 18.62 -21.62
N PHE A 86 7.11 18.82 -20.63
CA PHE A 86 7.98 20.00 -20.54
C PHE A 86 9.43 19.73 -20.97
N VAL A 87 9.81 18.47 -21.15
CA VAL A 87 11.14 18.10 -21.64
C VAL A 87 11.23 18.31 -23.16
N SER A 88 12.15 19.18 -23.58
CA SER A 88 12.45 19.47 -24.99
C SER A 88 13.40 18.44 -25.64
N GLU A 89 14.28 17.82 -24.84
CA GLU A 89 15.29 16.87 -25.34
C GLU A 89 14.66 15.53 -25.79
N PRO A 90 14.83 15.09 -27.05
CA PRO A 90 14.11 13.95 -27.60
C PRO A 90 14.48 12.62 -26.93
N LYS A 91 15.78 12.37 -26.71
CA LYS A 91 16.27 11.15 -26.02
C LYS A 91 15.77 11.06 -24.57
N LEU A 92 15.69 12.22 -23.91
CA LEU A 92 15.21 12.29 -22.54
C LEU A 92 13.71 12.03 -22.46
N LYS A 93 12.95 12.56 -23.42
CA LYS A 93 11.52 12.32 -23.55
C LYS A 93 11.20 10.85 -23.81
N GLU A 94 11.95 10.19 -24.69
CA GLU A 94 11.81 8.76 -24.97
C GLU A 94 12.04 7.90 -23.71
N LEU A 95 13.07 8.24 -22.93
CA LEU A 95 13.35 7.58 -21.65
C LEU A 95 12.20 7.77 -20.66
N LEU A 96 11.69 8.99 -20.49
CA LEU A 96 10.58 9.27 -19.58
C LEU A 96 9.28 8.56 -20.01
N CYS A 97 8.98 8.49 -21.32
CA CYS A 97 7.87 7.69 -21.85
C CYS A 97 8.02 6.20 -21.51
N SER A 98 9.24 5.65 -21.63
CA SER A 98 9.51 4.26 -21.25
C SER A 98 9.27 4.02 -19.75
N ILE A 99 9.61 5.00 -18.91
CA ILE A 99 9.41 4.94 -17.45
C ILE A 99 7.92 5.02 -17.09
N GLN A 100 7.11 5.77 -17.85
CA GLN A 100 5.67 5.94 -17.59
C GLN A 100 4.89 4.61 -17.55
N GLY A 101 5.36 3.57 -18.25
CA GLY A 101 4.72 2.24 -18.25
C GLY A 101 4.76 1.52 -16.90
N TYR A 102 5.59 1.97 -15.95
CA TYR A 102 5.76 1.34 -14.64
C TYR A 102 4.95 2.05 -13.56
N ALA A 103 4.10 1.32 -12.83
CA ALA A 103 3.35 1.87 -11.71
C ALA A 103 4.23 2.09 -10.45
N ASN A 104 5.26 1.27 -10.25
CA ASN A 104 6.11 1.29 -9.06
C ASN A 104 7.50 1.88 -9.35
N ILE A 105 7.55 3.14 -9.76
CA ILE A 105 8.80 3.87 -10.02
C ILE A 105 9.45 4.27 -8.68
N PRO A 106 10.75 3.99 -8.45
CA PRO A 106 11.42 4.39 -7.23
C PRO A 106 11.49 5.90 -7.03
N ARG A 107 11.25 6.36 -5.79
CA ARG A 107 11.24 7.78 -5.39
C ARG A 107 12.54 8.27 -4.76
N LYS A 108 13.61 7.48 -4.84
CA LYS A 108 14.94 7.86 -4.35
C LYS A 108 15.91 7.81 -5.52
N GLU A 109 16.69 8.85 -5.72
CA GLU A 109 17.57 9.02 -6.89
C GLU A 109 18.44 7.78 -7.16
N ALA A 110 19.22 7.33 -6.17
CA ALA A 110 20.10 6.17 -6.34
C ALA A 110 19.33 4.89 -6.72
N LYS A 111 18.13 4.69 -6.14
CA LYS A 111 17.26 3.55 -6.46
C LYS A 111 16.62 3.70 -7.84
N PHE A 112 16.30 4.92 -8.25
CA PHE A 112 15.78 5.23 -9.56
C PHE A 112 16.84 4.97 -10.64
N ILE A 113 18.06 5.48 -10.46
CA ILE A 113 19.18 5.22 -11.37
C ILE A 113 19.45 3.70 -11.48
N ASN A 114 19.44 2.97 -10.36
CA ASN A 114 19.59 1.51 -10.38
C ASN A 114 18.41 0.81 -11.08
N PHE A 115 17.19 1.33 -10.93
CA PHE A 115 16.02 0.84 -11.65
C PHE A 115 16.16 1.04 -13.16
N LEU A 116 16.65 2.19 -13.62
CA LEU A 116 16.90 2.46 -15.04
C LEU A 116 18.01 1.54 -15.60
N LYS A 117 19.08 1.35 -14.83
CA LYS A 117 20.20 0.46 -15.21
C LYS A 117 19.78 -1.00 -15.31
N ASN A 118 18.96 -1.49 -14.38
CA ASN A 118 18.56 -2.90 -14.35
C ASN A 118 17.34 -3.19 -15.24
N SER A 119 16.28 -2.39 -15.11
CA SER A 119 14.99 -2.66 -15.77
C SER A 119 14.97 -2.18 -17.21
N LEU A 120 15.57 -1.02 -17.50
CA LEU A 120 15.61 -0.43 -18.84
C LEU A 120 16.98 -0.57 -19.53
N LYS A 121 17.97 -1.18 -18.85
CA LYS A 121 19.34 -1.41 -19.36
C LYS A 121 20.04 -0.14 -19.87
N ILE A 122 19.70 1.01 -19.29
CA ILE A 122 20.31 2.30 -19.66
C ILE A 122 21.67 2.43 -18.96
N LYS A 123 22.75 2.43 -19.75
CA LYS A 123 24.13 2.56 -19.25
C LYS A 123 24.53 4.03 -19.04
N ASP A 124 23.90 4.95 -19.76
CA ASP A 124 24.19 6.38 -19.73
C ASP A 124 23.77 7.00 -18.39
N SER A 125 24.74 7.08 -17.47
CA SER A 125 24.54 7.62 -16.12
C SER A 125 24.13 9.10 -16.15
N SER A 126 24.64 9.89 -17.10
CA SER A 126 24.28 11.29 -17.28
C SER A 126 22.81 11.47 -17.69
N LEU A 127 22.32 10.62 -18.60
CA LEU A 127 20.93 10.62 -19.03
C LEU A 127 19.99 10.23 -17.89
N CYS A 128 20.38 9.24 -17.07
CA CYS A 128 19.62 8.85 -15.87
C CYS A 128 19.48 10.00 -14.86
N LYS A 129 20.56 10.76 -14.63
CA LYS A 129 20.55 11.93 -13.75
C LYS A 129 19.69 13.05 -14.30
N LYS A 130 19.82 13.38 -15.59
CA LYS A 130 18.96 14.37 -16.26
C LYS A 130 17.48 14.00 -16.18
N ALA A 131 17.15 12.71 -16.32
CA ALA A 131 15.76 12.24 -16.19
C ALA A 131 15.23 12.46 -14.78
N TRP A 132 16.04 12.16 -13.76
CA TRP A 132 15.70 12.43 -12.38
C TRP A 132 15.50 13.92 -12.10
N GLU A 133 16.43 14.77 -12.56
CA GLU A 133 16.37 16.22 -12.42
C GLU A 133 15.13 16.81 -13.11
N ALA A 134 14.79 16.35 -14.31
CA ALA A 134 13.59 16.81 -15.02
C ALA A 134 12.30 16.54 -14.23
N ILE A 135 12.19 15.38 -13.58
CA ILE A 135 11.04 15.05 -12.74
C ILE A 135 11.02 15.93 -11.48
N LYS A 136 12.19 16.18 -10.88
CA LYS A 136 12.33 17.03 -9.68
C LYS A 136 11.92 18.48 -9.97
N ILE A 137 12.38 19.04 -11.09
CA ILE A 137 12.06 20.41 -11.52
C ILE A 137 10.55 20.55 -11.73
N GLU A 138 9.90 19.60 -12.41
CA GLU A 138 8.44 19.69 -12.60
C GLU A 138 7.69 19.52 -11.28
N ALA A 139 8.19 18.69 -10.36
CA ALA A 139 7.60 18.57 -9.03
C ALA A 139 7.71 19.87 -8.21
N GLU A 140 8.79 20.64 -8.36
CA GLU A 140 8.93 21.98 -7.78
C GLU A 140 7.99 22.98 -8.47
N ARG A 141 7.89 22.94 -9.80
CA ARG A 141 6.99 23.81 -10.57
C ARG A 141 5.51 23.63 -10.19
N LEU A 142 5.08 22.39 -9.96
CA LEU A 142 3.70 22.10 -9.52
C LEU A 142 3.41 22.60 -8.10
N LYS A 143 4.41 22.71 -7.23
CA LYS A 143 4.25 23.32 -5.91
C LYS A 143 4.10 24.83 -6.02
N ASN A 144 5.00 25.48 -6.75
CA ASN A 144 4.96 26.93 -6.94
C ASN A 144 3.65 27.36 -7.61
N LYS A 145 3.17 26.64 -8.62
CA LYS A 145 1.87 26.93 -9.25
C LYS A 145 0.68 26.71 -8.33
N GLY A 146 0.76 25.76 -7.41
CA GLY A 146 -0.25 25.57 -6.36
C GLY A 146 -0.24 26.71 -5.34
N GLU A 147 0.94 27.22 -5.00
CA GLU A 147 1.11 28.36 -4.11
C GLU A 147 0.62 29.67 -4.76
N GLU A 148 0.94 29.90 -6.05
CA GLU A 148 0.44 31.05 -6.83
C GLU A 148 -1.10 31.06 -6.93
N VAL A 149 -1.74 29.92 -7.19
CA VAL A 149 -3.22 29.84 -7.24
C VAL A 149 -3.85 30.08 -5.86
N ILE A 150 -3.19 29.69 -4.77
CA ILE A 150 -3.68 29.95 -3.41
C ILE A 150 -3.50 31.43 -3.04
N GLU A 151 -2.45 32.10 -3.51
CA GLU A 151 -2.25 33.54 -3.32
C GLU A 151 -3.21 34.38 -4.19
N GLU A 152 -3.47 33.99 -5.45
CA GLU A 152 -4.45 34.67 -6.31
C GLU A 152 -5.88 34.56 -5.77
N VAL A 153 -6.25 33.42 -5.16
CA VAL A 153 -7.57 33.25 -4.50
C VAL A 153 -7.67 34.08 -3.21
N LYS A 154 -6.56 34.37 -2.53
CA LYS A 154 -6.54 35.21 -1.31
C LYS A 154 -6.54 36.71 -1.60
N ASN A 155 -5.97 37.16 -2.72
CA ASN A 155 -5.95 38.57 -3.10
C ASN A 155 -7.19 39.03 -3.91
N GLY A 156 -8.15 38.14 -4.13
CA GLY A 156 -9.37 38.38 -4.93
C GLY A 156 -10.68 38.43 -4.15
N GLU A 157 -10.67 38.66 -2.83
CA GLU A 157 -11.91 38.84 -2.05
C GLU A 157 -12.25 40.34 -1.90
N ASN A 158 -13.00 40.85 -2.88
CA ASN A 158 -13.96 41.92 -2.63
C ASN A 158 -15.13 41.35 -1.79
N GLU A 159 -15.56 42.17 -0.84
CA GLU A 159 -16.59 41.98 0.19
C GLU A 159 -17.87 41.28 -0.31
N GLU A 160 -18.02 39.96 -0.12
CA GLU A 160 -19.34 39.27 -0.06
C GLU A 160 -19.19 37.76 0.25
N LYS A 161 -18.46 37.41 1.31
CA LYS A 161 -18.46 36.01 1.81
C LYS A 161 -17.99 35.83 3.26
N ASN A 162 -17.93 36.90 4.04
CA ASN A 162 -17.50 36.83 5.44
C ASN A 162 -18.63 36.38 6.39
N GLU A 163 -19.90 36.38 5.96
CA GLU A 163 -21.01 35.97 6.83
C GLU A 163 -21.22 34.45 6.94
N LYS A 164 -20.73 33.64 5.99
CA LYS A 164 -20.90 32.17 6.02
C LYS A 164 -19.79 31.42 6.76
N ILE A 165 -18.67 32.08 7.06
CA ILE A 165 -17.55 31.48 7.80
C ILE A 165 -17.76 31.66 9.31
N GLU A 166 -18.41 32.75 9.74
CA GLU A 166 -18.74 33.00 11.15
C GLU A 166 -19.82 32.05 11.68
N GLU A 167 -20.86 31.72 10.89
CA GLU A 167 -21.91 30.76 11.31
C GLU A 167 -21.36 29.32 11.46
N MET A 168 -20.39 28.92 10.65
CA MET A 168 -19.82 27.57 10.71
C MET A 168 -18.82 27.40 11.87
N LYS A 169 -18.23 28.49 12.36
CA LYS A 169 -17.36 28.48 13.56
C LYS A 169 -18.16 28.46 14.87
N GLN A 170 -19.33 29.09 14.91
CA GLN A 170 -20.19 29.08 16.11
C GLN A 170 -20.80 27.69 16.39
N LEU A 171 -21.15 26.93 15.35
CA LEU A 171 -21.64 25.54 15.47
C LEU A 171 -20.58 24.52 15.92
N GLU A 172 -19.28 24.83 15.75
CA GLU A 172 -18.18 23.99 16.22
C GLU A 172 -17.80 24.24 17.68
N GLU A 173 -18.19 25.40 18.23
CA GLU A 173 -17.88 25.83 19.59
C GLU A 173 -18.96 25.39 20.59
N GLU A 174 -20.23 25.31 20.18
CA GLU A 174 -21.31 24.71 20.98
C GLU A 174 -21.12 23.19 21.21
N LYS A 175 -20.54 22.46 20.25
CA LYS A 175 -20.27 21.01 20.40
C LYS A 175 -19.11 20.68 21.34
N LYS A 176 -18.37 21.68 21.84
CA LYS A 176 -17.27 21.51 22.80
C LYS A 176 -17.67 21.72 24.27
N ASN A 177 -18.88 22.22 24.55
CA ASN A 177 -19.28 22.69 25.89
C ASN A 177 -20.35 21.86 26.64
N GLU A 178 -20.55 20.59 26.29
CA GLU A 178 -21.16 19.61 27.22
C GLU A 178 -20.13 18.53 27.64
N LEU A 179 -19.49 18.78 28.79
CA LEU A 179 -18.60 17.89 29.55
C LEU A 179 -19.38 16.72 30.22
N PRO A 180 -18.75 15.71 30.90
CA PRO A 180 -17.41 15.10 30.76
C PRO A 180 -17.40 13.56 30.97
N LEU A 181 -16.67 12.78 30.16
CA LEU A 181 -16.25 11.41 30.59
C LEU A 181 -14.85 11.03 30.07
N LYS A 182 -13.84 11.82 30.43
CA LYS A 182 -12.41 11.50 30.17
C LYS A 182 -11.51 11.57 31.41
N SER A 183 -12.08 11.58 32.62
CA SER A 183 -11.33 11.54 33.88
C SER A 183 -11.12 10.12 34.48
N ILE A 184 -11.74 9.05 33.93
CA ILE A 184 -11.60 7.68 34.49
C ILE A 184 -10.51 6.83 33.81
N LEU A 185 -10.13 7.11 32.57
CA LEU A 185 -9.15 6.27 31.83
C LEU A 185 -7.68 6.64 32.05
N LYS A 186 -7.37 7.73 32.78
CA LYS A 186 -5.99 8.05 33.18
C LYS A 186 -5.60 7.54 34.57
N LYS A 187 -6.54 7.18 35.45
CA LYS A 187 -6.24 6.54 36.74
C LYS A 187 -6.08 5.02 36.62
N LYS A 188 -6.81 4.34 35.72
CA LYS A 188 -6.69 2.89 35.53
C LYS A 188 -5.41 2.42 34.81
N LYS A 189 -4.65 3.33 34.21
CA LYS A 189 -3.35 3.03 33.58
C LYS A 189 -2.16 3.14 34.55
N VAL A 190 -2.39 3.66 35.76
CA VAL A 190 -1.35 3.75 36.81
C VAL A 190 -1.45 2.57 37.78
N GLU A 191 -2.65 2.03 38.07
CA GLU A 191 -2.80 0.88 38.99
C GLU A 191 -2.61 -0.50 38.34
N VAL A 192 -2.74 -0.66 37.02
CA VAL A 192 -2.53 -1.97 36.36
C VAL A 192 -1.05 -2.25 36.04
N ASN A 193 -0.18 -1.23 36.14
CA ASN A 193 1.24 -1.36 35.80
C ASN A 193 2.13 -1.83 36.98
N ASP A 194 1.60 -1.95 38.20
CA ASP A 194 2.35 -2.38 39.39
C ASP A 194 2.07 -3.84 39.83
N GLU A 195 1.07 -4.53 39.27
CA GLU A 195 0.82 -5.96 39.59
C GLU A 195 1.41 -6.96 38.59
N GLN A 196 1.98 -6.52 37.46
CA GLN A 196 2.60 -7.43 36.48
C GLN A 196 4.13 -7.47 36.52
N LYS A 197 4.78 -6.74 37.45
CA LYS A 197 6.23 -6.76 37.65
C LYS A 197 6.70 -7.74 38.73
N SER A 198 5.79 -8.48 39.36
CA SER A 198 6.07 -9.42 40.47
C SER A 198 5.75 -10.90 40.16
N GLN A 199 5.32 -11.27 38.94
CA GLN A 199 5.07 -12.67 38.56
C GLN A 199 5.92 -13.22 37.40
N GLN A 200 6.95 -12.50 36.94
CA GLN A 200 7.92 -12.99 35.95
C GLN A 200 9.27 -13.46 36.54
N ASN A 201 9.42 -13.51 37.87
CA ASN A 201 10.60 -14.08 38.56
C ASN A 201 10.27 -15.37 39.34
N GLY A 202 9.34 -16.20 38.83
CA GLY A 202 8.81 -17.34 39.60
C GLY A 202 8.53 -18.64 38.85
N LEU A 203 8.94 -18.81 37.59
CA LEU A 203 8.80 -20.09 36.86
C LEU A 203 9.94 -20.31 35.87
N GLU A 204 11.17 -20.08 36.32
CA GLU A 204 12.39 -20.55 35.66
C GLU A 204 12.79 -21.98 36.09
N ASN A 205 11.88 -22.76 36.69
CA ASN A 205 12.17 -24.12 37.14
C ASN A 205 10.99 -25.10 36.95
N LYS A 206 10.73 -25.52 35.71
CA LYS A 206 10.44 -26.93 35.32
C LYS A 206 10.06 -27.02 33.84
N ILE A 207 10.59 -28.06 33.19
CA ILE A 207 10.38 -28.54 31.81
C ILE A 207 11.57 -28.19 30.89
N ARG A 208 12.62 -29.01 31.03
CA ARG A 208 13.62 -29.24 29.99
C ARG A 208 13.01 -30.22 29.00
N GLU A 209 12.76 -29.81 27.75
CA GLU A 209 12.55 -30.76 26.65
C GLU A 209 13.92 -31.25 26.11
N PRO A 210 14.05 -32.54 25.78
CA PRO A 210 15.33 -33.13 25.37
C PRO A 210 15.72 -32.72 23.95
N LYS A 211 17.01 -32.37 23.77
CA LYS A 211 17.61 -32.10 22.45
C LYS A 211 17.62 -33.39 21.62
N LEU A 212 16.97 -33.37 20.46
CA LEU A 212 17.14 -34.39 19.42
C LEU A 212 18.56 -34.32 18.86
N VAL A 213 19.28 -35.44 18.91
CA VAL A 213 20.64 -35.60 18.39
C VAL A 213 20.55 -36.06 16.92
N PRO A 214 21.44 -35.59 16.01
CA PRO A 214 21.41 -36.01 14.62
C PRO A 214 21.88 -37.46 14.47
N THR A 215 21.04 -38.34 13.94
CA THR A 215 21.38 -39.73 13.64
C THR A 215 22.29 -39.79 12.41
N ARG A 216 23.51 -40.31 12.61
CA ARG A 216 24.49 -40.61 11.55
C ARG A 216 24.09 -41.92 10.89
N ILE A 217 23.81 -41.90 9.59
CA ILE A 217 23.55 -43.09 8.78
C ILE A 217 24.87 -43.86 8.65
N VAL A 218 24.90 -45.11 9.11
CA VAL A 218 26.00 -46.05 8.90
C VAL A 218 25.56 -47.02 7.81
N PHE A 219 26.26 -47.02 6.68
CA PHE A 219 26.19 -48.11 5.71
C PHE A 219 27.00 -49.28 6.28
N ASN A 220 26.36 -50.43 6.47
CA ASN A 220 27.07 -51.69 6.65
C ASN A 220 27.04 -52.41 5.29
N ASP A 221 28.23 -52.55 4.70
CA ASP A 221 28.54 -53.61 3.75
C ASP A 221 28.40 -54.97 4.45
N SER A 222 27.85 -55.94 3.75
CA SER A 222 27.85 -57.36 4.13
C SER A 222 28.11 -58.15 2.86
N ASP A 223 29.38 -58.53 2.69
CA ASP A 223 29.85 -59.63 1.86
C ASP A 223 30.37 -60.74 2.80
N ASP A 224 30.39 -61.98 2.27
CA ASP A 224 30.81 -63.28 2.83
C ASP A 224 29.82 -63.95 3.84
N ASP A 225 29.35 -65.19 3.69
CA ASP A 225 29.73 -66.39 2.90
C ASP A 225 28.47 -67.13 2.38
#